data_AF-A0A0L7K2A3-F1
#
_entry.id   AF-A0A0L7K2A3-F1
#
_cell.length_a   1.000
_cell.length_b   1.000
_cell.length_c   1.000
_cell.angle_alpha   90.00
_cell.angle_beta   90.00
_cell.angle_gamma   90.00
#
_symmetry.space_group_name_H-M   'P 1'
#
loop_
_entity.id
_entity.type
_entity.pdbx_description
1 polymer ?
#
loop_
_entity_poly.entity_id
_entity_poly.type
_entity_poly.pdbx_seq_one_letter_code
_entity_poly.pdbx_strand_id
1 'polypeptide(L)' 'MLWFQINPITSENMRWSYNHPEAAQYAGNVPEVDRFDAQFFKVHYRLANNMDFMARKILELTYEAIYDAG' A
#
# COMPACT_ATOMS: atom_id res chain seq x y z
N MET A 1 17.84 -5.02 -3.69
CA MET A 1 18.19 -6.40 -4.06
C MET A 1 17.39 -7.34 -3.16
N LEU A 2 16.33 -7.97 -3.66
CA LEU A 2 15.52 -8.91 -2.87
C LEU A 2 16.29 -10.22 -2.76
N TRP A 3 16.94 -10.44 -1.62
CA TRP A 3 17.83 -11.58 -1.34
C TRP A 3 17.08 -12.92 -1.22
N PHE A 4 15.77 -12.87 -0.99
CA PHE A 4 14.89 -14.02 -1.15
C PHE A 4 14.03 -13.79 -2.38
N GLN A 5 14.10 -14.72 -3.33
CA GLN A 5 13.40 -14.69 -4.61
C GLN A 5 11.91 -15.01 -4.42
N ILE A 6 11.23 -14.19 -3.62
CA ILE A 6 9.80 -14.30 -3.34
C ILE A 6 9.07 -13.57 -4.46
N ASN A 7 8.15 -14.26 -5.12
CA ASN A 7 7.29 -13.64 -6.13
C ASN A 7 6.16 -12.85 -5.43
N PRO A 8 6.09 -11.51 -5.58
CA PRO A 8 5.04 -10.71 -4.96
C PRO A 8 3.70 -10.76 -5.71
N ILE A 9 3.64 -11.44 -6.86
CA ILE A 9 2.43 -11.60 -7.65
C ILE A 9 1.63 -12.78 -7.12
N THR A 10 0.37 -12.56 -6.74
CA THR A 10 -0.53 -13.60 -6.21
C THR A 10 -1.85 -13.63 -6.98
N SER A 11 -2.46 -14.82 -7.08
CA SER A 11 -3.87 -14.98 -7.47
C SER A 11 -4.80 -14.94 -6.26
N GLU A 12 -4.26 -15.15 -5.06
CA GLU A 12 -4.99 -15.03 -3.79
C GLU A 12 -5.14 -13.55 -3.40
N ASN A 13 -6.30 -13.22 -2.83
CA ASN A 13 -6.60 -11.90 -2.26
C ASN A 13 -6.60 -10.74 -3.28
N MET A 14 -7.10 -11.00 -4.49
CA MET A 14 -7.30 -9.96 -5.50
C MET A 14 -8.28 -8.88 -5.01
N ARG A 15 -7.95 -7.61 -5.27
CA ARG A 15 -8.83 -6.48 -4.95
C ARG A 15 -10.16 -6.53 -5.71
N TRP A 16 -10.17 -7.17 -6.88
CA TRP A 16 -11.32 -7.24 -7.77
C TRP A 16 -11.51 -8.69 -8.24
N SER A 17 -12.75 -9.17 -8.27
CA SER A 17 -13.08 -10.45 -8.90
C SER A 17 -13.31 -10.23 -10.40
N TYR A 18 -12.38 -10.66 -11.22
CA TYR A 18 -12.54 -10.62 -12.67
C TYR A 18 -13.34 -11.84 -13.16
N ASN A 19 -14.49 -11.61 -13.80
CA ASN A 19 -15.31 -12.66 -14.42
C ASN A 19 -15.14 -12.71 -15.96
N HIS A 20 -14.01 -12.22 -16.47
CA HIS A 20 -13.75 -12.14 -17.90
C HIS A 20 -12.53 -13.00 -18.28
N PRO A 21 -12.63 -13.94 -19.26
CA PRO A 21 -11.53 -14.83 -19.64
C PRO A 21 -10.24 -14.15 -20.11
N GLU A 22 -10.28 -12.89 -20.53
CA GLU A 22 -9.10 -12.11 -20.96
C GLU A 22 -8.46 -11.29 -19.82
N ALA A 23 -9.10 -11.21 -18.67
CA ALA A 23 -8.54 -10.49 -17.52
C ALA A 23 -7.45 -11.32 -16.85
N ALA A 24 -6.36 -10.65 -16.46
CA ALA A 24 -5.26 -11.29 -15.76
C ALA A 24 -5.72 -11.88 -14.41
N GLN A 25 -5.43 -13.16 -14.20
CA GLN A 25 -5.79 -13.90 -12.97
C GLN A 25 -4.73 -13.76 -11.86
N TYR A 26 -3.70 -12.93 -12.07
CA TYR A 26 -2.60 -12.70 -11.14
C TYR A 26 -2.32 -11.21 -11.00
N ALA A 27 -2.16 -10.72 -9.78
CA ALA A 27 -1.84 -9.32 -9.50
C ALA A 27 -0.91 -9.17 -8.28
N GLY A 28 -0.07 -8.14 -8.29
CA GLY A 28 0.70 -7.74 -7.10
C GLY A 28 -0.12 -6.80 -6.24
N ASN A 29 -0.42 -7.20 -5.00
CA ASN A 29 -1.21 -6.39 -4.08
C ASN A 29 -0.31 -5.81 -2.98
N VAL A 30 -0.43 -4.50 -2.76
CA VAL A 30 0.21 -3.84 -1.61
C VAL A 30 -0.61 -4.15 -0.35
N PRO A 31 0.02 -4.70 0.70
CA PRO A 31 -0.66 -4.99 1.96
C PRO A 31 -0.96 -3.70 2.74
N GLU A 32 -1.97 -3.76 3.61
CA GLU A 32 -2.25 -2.74 4.64
C GLU A 32 -2.39 -1.29 4.12
N VAL A 33 -2.98 -1.11 2.94
CA VAL A 33 -3.24 0.23 2.36
C VAL A 33 -4.18 1.11 3.19
N ASP A 34 -4.93 0.51 4.12
CA ASP A 34 -5.88 1.22 4.98
C ASP A 34 -5.22 1.80 6.24
N ARG A 35 -3.99 1.38 6.57
CA ARG A 35 -3.27 1.84 7.76
C ARG A 35 -2.54 3.15 7.49
N PHE A 36 -2.72 4.11 8.41
CA PHE A 36 -2.05 5.41 8.41
C PHE A 36 -1.98 6.00 9.81
N ASP A 37 -0.81 6.46 10.26
CA ASP A 37 -0.64 7.13 11.56
C ASP A 37 -1.06 8.61 11.50
N ALA A 38 -2.36 8.85 11.60
CA ALA A 38 -2.91 10.20 11.56
C ALA A 38 -2.47 11.09 12.74
N GLN A 39 -2.17 10.51 13.91
CA GLN A 39 -1.77 11.26 15.09
C GLN A 39 -0.35 11.81 14.94
N PHE A 40 0.56 11.00 14.41
CA PHE A 40 1.93 11.41 14.12
C PHE A 40 1.99 12.58 13.14
N PHE A 41 1.23 12.51 12.04
CA PHE A 41 1.17 13.58 11.03
C PHE A 41 0.23 14.74 11.41
N LYS A 42 -0.38 14.71 12.61
CA LYS A 42 -1.34 15.73 13.10
C LYS A 42 -2.52 15.96 12.14
N VAL A 43 -2.95 14.90 11.45
CA VAL A 43 -4.11 14.92 10.55
C VAL A 43 -5.34 14.53 11.35
N HIS A 44 -6.42 15.31 11.23
CA HIS A 44 -7.68 14.98 11.88
C HIS A 44 -8.24 13.65 11.35
N TYR A 45 -8.72 12.76 12.23
CA TYR A 45 -9.15 11.39 11.89
C TYR A 45 -10.12 11.32 10.69
N ARG A 46 -11.12 12.21 10.64
CA ARG A 46 -12.07 12.26 9.51
C ARG A 46 -11.42 12.65 8.17
N LEU A 47 -10.37 13.47 8.21
CA LEU A 47 -9.62 13.84 7.03
C LEU A 47 -8.73 12.68 6.61
N ALA A 48 -8.03 12.05 7.55
CA ALA A 48 -7.19 10.88 7.29
C ALA A 48 -7.96 9.73 6.61
N ASN A 49 -9.20 9.46 7.04
CA ASN A 49 -10.05 8.43 6.40
C ASN A 49 -10.49 8.78 4.97
N ASN A 50 -10.59 10.07 4.65
CA ASN A 50 -10.98 10.55 3.32
C ASN A 50 -9.78 10.86 2.42
N MET A 51 -8.55 10.74 2.92
CA MET A 51 -7.34 10.92 2.12
C MET A 51 -7.10 9.72 1.22
N ASP A 52 -6.62 10.01 0.01
CA ASP A 52 -6.15 9.00 -0.93
C ASP A 52 -5.12 8.06 -0.27
N PHE A 53 -5.26 6.76 -0.52
CA PHE A 53 -4.40 5.73 0.08
C PHE A 53 -2.94 5.86 -0.35
N MET A 54 -2.67 6.33 -1.58
CA MET A 54 -1.29 6.55 -2.05
C MET A 54 -0.67 7.75 -1.35
N ALA A 55 -1.44 8.83 -1.16
CA ALA A 55 -0.96 10.01 -0.43
C ALA A 55 -0.57 9.66 1.02
N ARG A 56 -1.37 8.84 1.70
CA ARG A 56 -1.07 8.34 3.05
C ARG A 56 0.24 7.53 3.07
N LYS A 57 0.45 6.65 2.10
CA LYS A 57 1.67 5.83 2.02
C LYS A 57 2.92 6.62 1.67
N ILE A 58 2.81 7.63 0.81
CA ILE A 58 3.95 8.48 0.47
C ILE A 58 4.43 9.25 1.70
N LEU A 59 3.53 9.71 2.57
CA LEU A 59 3.92 10.41 3.80
C LEU A 59 4.74 9.51 4.75
N GLU A 60 4.29 8.27 4.96
CA GLU A 60 5.00 7.28 5.78
C GLU A 60 6.36 6.94 5.17
N LEU A 61 6.40 6.58 3.89
CA LEU A 61 7.64 6.20 3.19
C LEU A 61 8.65 7.34 3.12
N THR A 62 8.19 8.58 2.95
CA THR A 62 9.08 9.74 2.92
C THR A 62 9.71 9.96 4.29
N TYR A 63 8.94 9.78 5.37
CA TYR A 63 9.48 9.87 6.72
C TYR A 63 10.49 8.76 7.03
N GLU A 64 10.17 7.51 6.67
CA GLU A 64 11.09 6.38 6.77
C GLU A 64 12.39 6.62 5.99
N ALA A 65 12.30 7.12 4.76
CA ALA A 65 13.46 7.42 3.92
C ALA A 65 14.34 8.55 4.49
N ILE A 66 13.73 9.59 5.06
CA ILE A 66 14.48 10.66 5.73
C ILE A 66 15.19 10.11 6.97
N TYR A 67 14.51 9.28 7.76
CA TYR A 67 15.09 8.68 8.96
C TYR A 67 16.21 7.69 8.63
N ASP A 68 16.07 6.90 7.56
CA ASP A 68 17.08 5.96 7.06
C ASP A 68 18.32 6.70 6.52
N ALA A 69 18.16 7.92 6.01
CA ALA A 69 19.27 8.74 5.53
C ALA A 69 20.19 9.27 6.65
N GLY A 70 19.72 9.30 7.91
CA GLY A 70 20.48 9.76 9.09
C GLY A 70 20.35 11.25 9.39
#